data_AF-A0A1I5GWZ8-F1
#
_entry.id   AF-A0A1I5GWZ8-F1
#
_cell.length_a   1.000
_cell.length_b   1.000
_cell.length_c   1.000
_cell.angle_alpha   90.00
_cell.angle_beta   90.00
_cell.angle_gamma   90.00
#
_symmetry.space_group_name_H-M   'P 1'
#
loop_
_entity.id
_entity.type
_entity.pdbx_description
1 polymer ?
#
loop_
_entity_poly.entity_id
_entity_poly.type
_entity_poly.pdbx_seq_one_letter_code
_entity_poly.pdbx_strand_id
1 'polypeptide(L)'
;MLLTHLLFEVQSWSVQTIPNPGSEAPPGSEAIERVVGYLRWIAGVSVLGLFFGGIVAATAGRLWDHHGSGRLGARLIVGSLALALLFGLGYTLVSQFAGGAA
;
A
#
# COMPACT_ATOMS: atom_id res chain seq x y z
N MET A 1 16.39 26.54 30.67
CA MET A 1 16.08 27.41 29.52
C MET A 1 17.17 27.42 28.44
N LEU A 2 18.45 27.26 28.78
CA LEU A 2 19.55 27.18 27.80
C LEU A 2 19.49 25.92 26.90
N LEU A 3 19.04 24.79 27.46
CA LEU A 3 18.92 23.51 26.76
C LEU A 3 17.77 23.46 25.73
N THR A 4 16.70 24.22 25.98
CA THR A 4 15.56 24.37 25.05
C THR A 4 15.91 25.19 23.81
N HIS A 5 16.81 26.17 23.91
CA HIS A 5 17.27 26.95 22.76
C HIS A 5 18.23 26.14 21.87
N LEU A 6 19.11 25.32 22.46
CA LEU A 6 19.99 24.44 21.70
C LEU A 6 19.23 23.35 20.94
N LEU A 7 18.17 22.77 21.53
CA LEU A 7 17.31 21.81 20.82
C LEU A 7 16.56 22.47 19.65
N PHE A 8 16.16 23.74 19.81
CA PHE A 8 15.50 24.50 18.75
C PHE A 8 16.46 24.86 17.60
N GLU A 9 17.69 25.26 17.92
CA GLU A 9 18.73 25.54 16.90
C GLU A 9 19.11 24.28 16.13
N VAL A 10 19.31 23.13 16.80
CA VAL A 10 19.62 21.85 16.14
C VAL A 10 18.47 21.40 15.22
N GLN A 11 17.22 21.66 15.59
CA GLN A 11 16.06 21.38 14.72
C GLN A 11 15.96 22.35 13.53
N SER A 12 16.44 23.59 13.65
CA SER A 12 16.46 24.55 12.54
C SER A 12 17.59 24.32 11.52
N TRP A 13 18.65 23.59 11.90
CA TRP A 13 19.80 23.33 11.02
C TRP A 13 19.60 22.20 10.01
N SER A 14 18.52 21.42 10.12
CA SER A 14 18.22 20.32 9.19
C SER A 14 17.38 20.71 7.97
N VAL A 15 16.96 21.97 7.86
CA VAL A 15 16.21 22.49 6.71
C VAL A 15 17.03 23.57 6.00
N GLN A 16 18.25 23.23 5.60
CA GLN A 16 18.83 23.90 4.44
C GLN A 16 17.98 23.45 3.25
N THR A 17 17.03 24.30 2.84
CA THR A 17 16.27 24.18 1.60
C THR A 17 17.25 24.29 0.44
N ILE A 18 17.95 23.17 0.16
CA ILE A 18 18.54 22.94 -1.14
C ILE A 18 17.38 23.13 -2.11
N PRO A 19 17.46 24.06 -3.07
CA PRO A 19 16.42 24.22 -4.07
C PRO A 19 16.24 22.87 -4.76
N ASN A 20 15.17 22.15 -4.40
CA ASN A 20 14.85 20.91 -5.06
C ASN A 20 14.18 21.29 -6.37
N PRO A 21 14.74 20.92 -7.54
CA PRO A 21 13.99 21.08 -8.78
C PRO A 21 12.65 20.35 -8.62
N GLY A 22 11.59 20.94 -9.18
CA GLY A 22 10.27 20.32 -9.18
C GLY A 22 10.35 18.89 -9.72
N SER A 23 9.52 18.00 -9.21
CA SER A 23 9.47 16.61 -9.68
C SER A 23 9.16 16.59 -11.18
N GLU A 24 10.18 16.32 -11.99
CA GLU A 24 10.05 16.12 -13.42
C GLU A 24 10.32 14.65 -13.74
N ALA A 25 9.44 14.07 -14.55
CA ALA A 25 9.54 12.65 -14.90
C ALA A 25 10.84 12.42 -15.70
N PRO A 26 11.67 11.43 -15.34
CA PRO A 26 12.87 11.14 -16.09
C PRO A 26 12.50 10.67 -17.51
N PRO A 27 13.30 11.02 -18.53
CA PRO A 27 12.99 10.65 -19.92
C PRO A 27 12.85 9.12 -20.05
N GLY A 28 11.75 8.67 -20.67
CA GLY A 28 11.43 7.24 -20.82
C GLY A 28 10.68 6.59 -19.66
N SER A 29 10.25 7.35 -18.64
CA SER A 29 9.50 6.81 -17.48
C SER A 29 8.16 6.18 -17.85
N GLU A 30 7.55 6.57 -18.98
CA GLU A 30 6.21 6.12 -19.38
C GLU A 30 6.03 4.60 -19.34
N ALA A 31 7.03 3.85 -19.79
CA ALA A 31 6.98 2.39 -19.80
C ALA A 31 6.94 1.82 -18.38
N ILE A 32 7.73 2.39 -17.47
CA ILE A 32 7.80 1.98 -16.07
C ILE A 32 6.48 2.32 -15.37
N GLU A 33 5.96 3.52 -15.58
CA GLU A 33 4.69 3.96 -15.01
C GLU A 33 3.52 3.08 -15.46
N ARG A 34 3.50 2.66 -16.74
CA ARG A 34 2.51 1.69 -17.24
C ARG A 34 2.61 0.34 -16.53
N VAL A 35 3.82 -0.20 -16.38
CA VAL A 35 4.03 -1.48 -15.69
C VAL A 35 3.56 -1.39 -14.23
N VAL A 36 3.94 -0.32 -13.52
CA VAL A 36 3.50 -0.08 -12.14
C VAL A 36 1.98 0.06 -12.07
N GLY A 37 1.37 0.75 -13.04
CA GLY A 37 -0.08 0.85 -13.17
C GLY A 37 -0.76 -0.51 -13.31
N TYR A 38 -0.26 -1.37 -14.19
CA TYR A 38 -0.78 -2.74 -14.35
C TYR A 38 -0.62 -3.56 -13.07
N LEU A 39 0.54 -3.50 -12.41
CA LEU A 39 0.76 -4.21 -11.16
C LEU A 39 -0.22 -3.75 -10.07
N ARG A 40 -0.46 -2.44 -9.97
CA ARG A 40 -1.42 -1.88 -9.02
C ARG A 40 -2.85 -2.35 -9.31
N TRP A 41 -3.22 -2.40 -10.60
CA TRP A 41 -4.53 -2.91 -11.01
C TRP A 41 -4.69 -4.41 -10.70
N ILE A 42 -3.71 -5.25 -11.05
CA ILE A 42 -3.73 -6.68 -10.79
C ILE A 42 -3.80 -6.96 -9.29
N ALA A 43 -3.04 -6.22 -8.48
CA ALA A 43 -3.09 -6.34 -7.02
C ALA A 43 -4.49 -6.01 -6.49
N GLY A 44 -5.10 -4.91 -6.94
CA GLY A 44 -6.46 -4.52 -6.56
C GLY A 44 -7.50 -5.59 -6.95
N VAL A 45 -7.46 -6.09 -8.17
CA VAL A 45 -8.36 -7.17 -8.64
C VAL A 45 -8.15 -8.45 -7.85
N SER A 46 -6.90 -8.80 -7.53
CA SER A 46 -6.58 -10.00 -6.74
C SER A 46 -7.13 -9.92 -5.33
N VAL A 47 -7.03 -8.76 -4.67
CA VAL A 47 -7.62 -8.53 -3.34
C VAL A 47 -9.12 -8.78 -3.37
N LEU A 48 -9.83 -8.20 -4.34
CA LEU A 48 -11.27 -8.38 -4.50
C LEU A 48 -11.62 -9.84 -4.82
N GLY A 49 -10.89 -10.46 -5.75
CA GLY A 49 -11.08 -11.84 -6.16
C GLY A 49 -10.88 -12.83 -5.01
N LEU A 50 -9.85 -12.64 -4.19
CA LEU A 50 -9.61 -13.48 -3.01
C LEU A 50 -10.69 -13.27 -1.93
N PHE A 51 -11.15 -12.04 -1.72
CA PHE A 51 -12.20 -11.76 -0.74
C PHE A 51 -13.53 -12.40 -1.14
N PHE A 52 -14.04 -12.08 -2.33
CA PHE A 52 -15.33 -12.61 -2.81
C PHE A 52 -15.24 -14.11 -3.12
N GLY A 53 -14.13 -14.56 -3.72
CA GLY A 53 -13.86 -15.99 -3.91
C GLY A 53 -13.79 -16.74 -2.59
N GLY A 54 -13.24 -16.12 -1.54
CA GLY A 54 -13.25 -16.65 -0.18
C GLY A 54 -14.66 -16.78 0.41
N ILE A 55 -15.54 -15.80 0.19
CA ILE A 55 -16.96 -15.87 0.59
C ILE A 55 -17.66 -17.04 -0.11
N VAL A 56 -17.47 -17.16 -1.43
CA VAL A 56 -18.05 -18.26 -2.22
C VAL A 56 -17.54 -19.61 -1.69
N ALA A 57 -16.23 -19.78 -1.52
CA ALA A 57 -15.63 -21.01 -1.01
C ALA A 57 -16.11 -21.35 0.43
N ALA A 58 -16.21 -20.34 1.30
CA ALA A 58 -16.69 -20.52 2.67
C ALA A 58 -18.17 -20.95 2.71
N THR A 59 -18.98 -20.37 1.83
CA THR A 59 -20.41 -20.67 1.73
C THR A 59 -20.64 -22.04 1.11
N ALA A 60 -19.94 -22.35 0.02
CA ALA A 60 -19.97 -23.65 -0.63
C ALA A 60 -19.57 -24.78 0.34
N GLY A 61 -18.55 -24.54 1.19
CA GLY A 61 -18.14 -25.51 2.20
C GLY A 61 -19.17 -25.81 3.27
N ARG A 62 -20.02 -24.83 3.63
CA ARG A 62 -21.15 -25.05 4.54
C ARG A 62 -22.34 -25.69 3.85
N LEU A 63 -22.60 -25.33 2.60
CA LEU A 63 -23.73 -25.86 1.83
C LEU A 63 -23.53 -27.34 1.48
N TRP A 64 -22.31 -27.73 1.12
CA TRP A 64 -21.97 -29.11 0.72
C TRP A 64 -21.33 -29.93 1.83
N ASP A 65 -21.30 -29.41 3.05
CA ASP A 65 -20.64 -30.00 4.22
C ASP A 65 -19.15 -30.38 3.98
N HIS A 66 -18.51 -29.68 3.05
CA HIS A 66 -17.12 -29.91 2.68
C HIS A 66 -16.18 -29.11 3.59
N HIS A 67 -15.75 -29.77 4.67
CA HIS A 67 -14.95 -29.22 5.77
C HIS A 67 -13.68 -28.48 5.33
N GLY A 68 -13.06 -28.90 4.22
CA GLY A 68 -11.85 -28.27 3.68
C GLY A 68 -12.10 -26.92 3.03
N SER A 69 -13.13 -26.82 2.18
CA SER A 69 -13.44 -25.60 1.42
C SER A 69 -13.92 -24.45 2.31
N GLY A 70 -14.65 -24.76 3.39
CA GLY A 70 -15.05 -23.77 4.40
C GLY A 70 -13.84 -23.08 5.05
N ARG A 71 -12.84 -23.87 5.44
CA ARG A 71 -11.60 -23.40 6.05
C ARG A 71 -10.71 -22.63 5.07
N LEU A 72 -10.64 -23.10 3.83
CA LEU A 72 -9.93 -22.39 2.76
C LEU A 72 -10.56 -21.02 2.50
N GLY A 73 -11.89 -20.96 2.37
CA GLY A 73 -12.61 -19.69 2.18
C GLY A 73 -12.34 -18.68 3.30
N ALA A 74 -12.38 -19.11 4.56
CA ALA A 74 -12.03 -18.25 5.70
C ALA A 74 -10.60 -17.71 5.62
N ARG A 75 -9.63 -18.52 5.19
CA ARG A 75 -8.23 -18.08 5.00
C ARG A 75 -8.09 -17.06 3.87
N LEU A 76 -8.82 -17.25 2.77
CA LEU A 76 -8.81 -16.29 1.66
C LEU A 76 -9.39 -14.94 2.08
N ILE A 77 -10.49 -14.92 2.83
CA ILE A 77 -11.08 -13.69 3.36
C ILE A 77 -10.07 -12.97 4.26
N VAL A 78 -9.55 -13.63 5.28
CA VAL A 78 -8.60 -13.00 6.22
C VAL A 78 -7.32 -12.54 5.50
N GLY A 79 -6.78 -13.37 4.62
CA GLY A 79 -5.60 -13.02 3.82
C GLY A 79 -5.84 -11.82 2.90
N SER A 80 -7.01 -11.75 2.24
CA SER A 80 -7.38 -10.62 1.39
C SER A 80 -7.57 -9.33 2.18
N LEU A 81 -8.08 -9.37 3.41
CA LEU A 81 -8.19 -8.20 4.28
C LEU A 81 -6.81 -7.68 4.68
N ALA A 82 -5.87 -8.57 5.03
CA ALA A 82 -4.49 -8.19 5.32
C ALA A 82 -3.80 -7.59 4.08
N LEU A 83 -4.01 -8.18 2.90
CA LEU A 83 -3.51 -7.63 1.63
C LEU A 83 -4.15 -6.27 1.30
N ALA A 84 -5.44 -6.08 1.55
CA ALA A 84 -6.13 -4.81 1.34
C ALA A 84 -5.55 -3.70 2.23
N LEU A 85 -5.28 -4.02 3.50
CA LEU A 85 -4.62 -3.10 4.43
C LEU A 85 -3.21 -2.76 3.94
N LEU A 86 -2.41 -3.75 3.56
CA LEU A 86 -1.06 -3.51 3.05
C LEU A 86 -1.07 -2.68 1.76
N PHE A 87 -2.01 -2.94 0.85
CA PHE A 87 -2.17 -2.22 -0.40
C PHE A 87 -2.56 -0.75 -0.17
N GLY A 88 -3.52 -0.50 0.72
CA GLY A 88 -3.95 0.85 1.08
C GLY A 88 -2.89 1.63 1.86
N LEU A 89 -2.35 1.02 2.93
CA LEU A 89 -1.32 1.65 3.77
C LEU A 89 -0.02 1.87 3.00
N GLY A 90 0.40 0.88 2.21
CA GLY A 90 1.58 1.00 1.35
C GLY A 90 1.45 2.17 0.37
N TYR A 91 0.29 2.33 -0.26
CA TYR A 91 0.03 3.48 -1.13
C TYR A 91 0.10 4.81 -0.38
N THR A 92 -0.53 4.91 0.80
CA THR A 92 -0.49 6.11 1.63
C THR A 92 0.94 6.47 2.03
N LEU A 93 1.72 5.50 2.54
CA LEU A 93 3.10 5.73 2.97
C LEU A 93 3.99 6.20 1.82
N VAL A 94 3.94 5.52 0.67
CA VAL A 94 4.72 5.91 -0.52
C VAL A 94 4.32 7.31 -0.99
N SER A 95 3.03 7.64 -0.97
CA SER A 95 2.54 8.97 -1.39
C SER A 95 3.03 10.08 -0.46
N GLN A 96 3.12 9.82 0.85
CA GLN A 96 3.66 10.80 1.81
C GLN A 96 5.16 11.04 1.60
N PHE A 97 5.94 9.99 1.34
CA PHE A 97 7.37 10.15 1.04
C PHE A 97 7.60 10.85 -0.31
N ALA A 98 6.80 10.53 -1.33
CA ALA A 98 6.91 11.15 -2.64
C ALA A 98 6.45 12.62 -2.64
N GLY A 99 5.38 12.94 -1.90
CA GLY A 99 4.85 14.30 -1.78
C GLY A 99 5.66 15.22 -0.87
N GLY A 100 6.35 14.68 0.13
CA GLY A 100 7.25 15.45 1.02
C GLY A 100 8.57 15.88 0.36
N ALA A 101 8.83 15.44 -0.87
CA ALA A 101 9.96 15.88 -1.67
C ALA A 101 9.65 17.09 -2.56
N ALA A 102 8.42 17.62 -2.57
CA ALA A 102 8.03 18.80 -3.37
C ALA A 102 8.07 20.10 -2.56
#